data_AF-A0A3M1R460-F1
#
_entry.id   AF-A0A3M1R460-F1
#
_cell.length_a   1.000
_cell.length_b   1.000
_cell.length_c   1.000
_cell.angle_alpha   90.00
_cell.angle_beta   90.00
_cell.angle_gamma   90.00
#
_symmetry.space_group_name_H-M   'P 1'
#
loop_
_entity.id
_entity.type
_entity.pdbx_description
1 polymer ?
#
loop_
_entity_poly.entity_id
_entity_poly.type
_entity_poly.pdbx_seq_one_letter_code
_entity_poly.pdbx_strand_id
1 'polypeptide(L)'
;MSKRQGSTSCRFLIQRGQIMDNAAILTQAMFQMIREHYGSRLTPEQLEEIRQGIEANVQLGLALARVPLANRDEPFTVFTPYRAPGGEVS
;
A
#
# COMPACT_ATOMS: atom_id res chain seq x y z
N MET A 1 -27.52 31.49 -22.01
CA MET A 1 -26.18 30.91 -21.84
C MET A 1 -26.09 30.36 -20.41
N SER A 2 -26.31 29.06 -20.21
CA SER A 2 -26.37 28.44 -18.88
C SER A 2 -25.06 27.69 -18.59
N LYS A 3 -24.30 28.17 -17.59
CA LYS A 3 -23.10 27.49 -17.10
C LYS A 3 -23.52 26.28 -16.28
N ARG A 4 -23.40 25.06 -16.84
CA ARG A 4 -23.49 23.82 -16.06
C ARG A 4 -22.21 23.64 -15.25
N GLN A 5 -22.15 24.24 -14.07
CA GLN A 5 -21.29 23.75 -12.99
C GLN A 5 -22.09 22.71 -12.20
N GLY A 6 -21.61 21.48 -12.17
CA GLY A 6 -22.25 20.43 -11.36
C GLY A 6 -22.08 19.04 -11.94
N SER A 7 -20.85 18.52 -11.98
CA SER A 7 -20.62 17.09 -12.21
C SER A 7 -19.28 16.59 -11.64
N THR A 8 -18.84 17.11 -10.50
CA THR A 8 -17.62 16.64 -9.81
C THR A 8 -17.92 15.93 -8.49
N SER A 9 -19.19 15.63 -8.18
CA SER A 9 -19.59 15.17 -6.85
C SER A 9 -19.76 13.64 -6.76
N CYS A 10 -20.66 13.01 -7.52
CA CYS A 10 -20.99 11.60 -7.23
C CYS A 10 -19.91 10.58 -7.62
N ARG A 11 -19.30 10.67 -8.82
CA ARG A 11 -18.31 9.66 -9.28
C ARG A 11 -17.05 9.65 -8.41
N PHE A 12 -16.59 10.83 -7.98
CA PHE A 12 -15.41 10.95 -7.13
C PHE A 12 -15.68 10.44 -5.71
N LEU A 13 -16.88 10.69 -5.16
CA LEU A 13 -17.29 10.19 -3.85
C LEU A 13 -17.46 8.66 -3.84
N ILE A 14 -18.03 8.06 -4.90
CA ILE A 14 -18.15 6.60 -5.05
C ILE A 14 -16.76 5.94 -5.12
N GLN A 15 -15.86 6.48 -5.95
CA GLN A 15 -14.49 5.99 -6.05
C GLN A 15 -13.74 6.12 -4.71
N ARG A 16 -13.94 7.21 -3.97
CA ARG A 16 -13.37 7.37 -2.62
C ARG A 16 -13.92 6.35 -1.63
N GLY A 17 -15.23 6.10 -1.65
CA GLY A 17 -15.90 5.10 -0.81
C GLY A 17 -15.34 3.70 -1.04
N GLN A 18 -15.31 3.23 -2.30
CA GLN A 18 -14.75 1.92 -2.63
C GLN A 18 -13.28 1.77 -2.23
N ILE A 19 -12.47 2.82 -2.32
CA ILE A 19 -11.06 2.75 -1.91
C ILE A 19 -10.93 2.68 -0.37
N MET A 20 -11.79 3.38 0.36
CA MET A 20 -11.84 3.29 1.83
C MET A 20 -12.33 1.91 2.29
N ASP A 21 -13.32 1.34 1.60
CA ASP A 21 -13.83 0.00 1.89
C ASP A 21 -12.74 -1.06 1.62
N ASN A 22 -12.01 -0.94 0.51
CA ASN A 22 -10.88 -1.80 0.19
C ASN A 22 -9.74 -1.65 1.21
N ALA A 23 -9.49 -0.43 1.70
CA ALA A 23 -8.48 -0.18 2.73
C ALA A 23 -8.83 -0.92 4.02
N ALA A 24 -10.08 -0.81 4.48
CA ALA A 24 -10.54 -1.50 5.69
C ALA A 24 -10.44 -3.03 5.57
N ILE A 25 -10.83 -3.59 4.42
CA ILE A 25 -10.69 -5.04 4.15
C ILE A 25 -9.22 -5.47 4.21
N LEU A 26 -8.32 -4.73 3.56
CA LEU A 26 -6.89 -5.04 3.54
C LEU A 26 -6.26 -4.92 4.93
N THR A 27 -6.57 -3.86 5.66
CA THR A 27 -6.09 -3.66 7.04
C THR A 27 -6.54 -4.81 7.94
N GLN A 28 -7.80 -5.23 7.84
CA GLN A 28 -8.31 -6.35 8.62
C GLN A 28 -7.64 -7.67 8.25
N ALA A 29 -7.48 -7.97 6.96
CA ALA A 29 -6.82 -9.19 6.50
C ALA A 29 -5.36 -9.28 6.98
N MET A 30 -4.61 -8.18 6.86
CA MET A 30 -3.21 -8.11 7.35
C MET A 30 -3.13 -8.23 8.87
N PHE A 31 -4.02 -7.55 9.60
CA PHE A 31 -4.06 -7.63 11.05
C PHE A 31 -4.36 -9.06 11.53
N GLN A 32 -5.28 -9.77 10.87
CA GLN A 32 -5.58 -11.17 11.20
C GLN A 32 -4.37 -12.07 11.01
N MET A 33 -3.66 -11.94 9.88
CA MET A 33 -2.43 -12.69 9.63
C MET A 33 -1.38 -12.45 10.71
N ILE A 34 -1.15 -11.20 11.12
CA ILE A 34 -0.19 -10.89 12.18
C ILE A 34 -0.64 -11.45 13.52
N ARG A 35 -1.94 -11.36 13.85
CA ARG A 35 -2.49 -11.92 15.07
C ARG A 35 -2.36 -13.44 15.13
N GLU A 36 -2.56 -14.14 14.02
CA GLU A 36 -2.40 -15.59 13.93
C GLU A 36 -0.94 -16.03 14.11
N HIS A 37 0.01 -15.32 13.52
CA HIS A 37 1.43 -15.69 13.59
C HIS A 37 2.14 -15.21 14.87
N TYR A 38 1.74 -14.06 15.42
CA TYR A 38 2.48 -13.36 16.47
C TYR A 38 1.64 -12.95 17.67
N GLY A 39 0.31 -13.13 17.65
CA GLY A 39 -0.59 -12.63 18.70
C GLY A 39 -0.32 -13.19 20.09
N SER A 40 0.23 -14.40 20.21
CA SER A 40 0.63 -14.99 21.50
C SER A 40 1.83 -14.30 22.16
N ARG A 41 2.56 -13.47 21.41
CA ARG A 41 3.78 -12.78 21.86
C ARG A 41 3.58 -11.27 22.04
N LEU A 42 2.36 -10.78 21.82
CA LEU A 42 2.06 -9.36 21.79
C LEU A 42 1.06 -9.01 22.90
N THR A 43 1.30 -7.90 23.57
CA THR A 43 0.31 -7.36 24.51
C THR A 43 -0.86 -6.74 23.74
N PRO A 44 -2.02 -6.52 24.38
CA PRO A 44 -3.14 -5.83 23.75
C PRO A 44 -2.77 -4.45 23.21
N GLU A 45 -1.91 -3.71 23.91
CA GLU A 45 -1.44 -2.39 23.51
C GLU A 45 -0.60 -2.46 22.24
N GLN A 46 0.34 -3.42 22.18
CA GLN A 46 1.17 -3.65 21.00
C GLN A 46 0.33 -4.09 19.79
N LEU A 47 -0.72 -4.89 20.01
CA LEU A 47 -1.66 -5.28 18.95
C LEU A 47 -2.40 -4.07 18.39
N GLU A 48 -2.82 -3.14 19.24
CA GLU A 48 -3.48 -1.93 18.79
C GLU A 48 -2.53 -0.99 18.03
N GLU A 49 -1.29 -0.83 18.50
CA GLU A 49 -0.24 -0.09 17.76
C GLU A 49 0.01 -0.70 16.39
N ILE A 50 0.10 -2.04 16.30
CA ILE A 50 0.25 -2.75 15.03
C ILE A 50 -0.95 -2.48 14.12
N ARG A 51 -2.18 -2.54 14.64
CA ARG A 51 -3.38 -2.26 13.85
C ARG A 51 -3.32 -0.85 13.24
N GLN A 52 -2.96 0.14 14.03
CA GLN A 52 -2.80 1.53 13.57
C GLN A 52 -1.67 1.66 12.53
N GLY A 53 -0.54 0.98 12.73
CA GLY A 53 0.56 0.95 11.77
C GLY A 53 0.16 0.32 10.43
N ILE A 54 -0.58 -0.78 10.44
CA ILE A 54 -1.11 -1.42 9.22
C ILE A 54 -2.07 -0.45 8.51
N GLU A 55 -2.98 0.19 9.24
CA GLU A 55 -3.92 1.16 8.67
C GLU A 55 -3.18 2.30 7.94
N ALA A 56 -2.18 2.90 8.59
CA ALA A 56 -1.36 3.94 7.99
C ALA A 56 -0.60 3.44 6.73
N ASN A 57 -0.02 2.23 6.80
CA ASN A 57 0.70 1.63 5.67
C ASN A 57 -0.20 1.31 4.48
N VAL A 58 -1.41 0.79 4.72
CA VAL A 58 -2.40 0.52 3.67
C VAL A 58 -2.83 1.82 3.00
N GLN A 59 -3.12 2.86 3.79
CA GLN A 59 -3.47 4.17 3.24
C GLN A 59 -2.34 4.75 2.38
N LEU A 60 -1.08 4.66 2.86
CA LEU A 60 0.09 5.10 2.11
C LEU A 60 0.28 4.29 0.83
N GLY A 61 0.18 2.96 0.88
CA GLY A 61 0.30 2.08 -0.28
C GLY A 61 -0.77 2.37 -1.34
N LEU A 62 -2.01 2.59 -0.93
CA LEU A 62 -3.09 3.00 -1.83
C LEU A 62 -2.87 4.39 -2.43
N ALA A 63 -2.24 5.32 -1.70
CA ALA A 63 -1.86 6.62 -2.23
C ALA A 63 -0.75 6.49 -3.29
N LEU A 64 0.27 5.66 -3.03
CA LEU A 64 1.36 5.38 -3.98
C LEU A 64 0.85 4.66 -5.24
N ALA A 65 -0.07 3.70 -5.09
CA ALA A 65 -0.66 2.95 -6.21
C ALA A 65 -1.48 3.82 -7.18
N ARG A 66 -1.82 5.06 -6.79
CA ARG A 66 -2.49 6.03 -7.67
C ARG A 66 -1.52 6.81 -8.55
N VAL A 67 -0.21 6.73 -8.30
CA VAL A 67 0.80 7.35 -9.16
C VAL A 67 0.85 6.55 -10.46
N PRO A 68 0.50 7.15 -11.62
CA PRO A 68 0.58 6.44 -12.88
C PRO A 68 2.03 6.17 -13.23
N LEU A 69 2.35 4.91 -13.50
CA LEU A 69 3.65 4.48 -13.99
C LEU A 69 3.52 4.02 -15.44
N ALA A 70 4.40 4.49 -16.30
CA ALA A 70 4.61 3.97 -17.64
C ALA A 70 5.60 2.81 -17.59
N ASN A 71 5.53 1.88 -18.54
CA ASN A 71 6.46 0.74 -18.62
C ASN A 71 7.94 1.13 -18.74
N ARG A 72 8.22 2.40 -19.11
CA ARG A 72 9.58 2.96 -19.20
C ARG A 72 10.08 3.55 -17.88
N ASP A 73 9.25 3.59 -16.85
CA ASP A 73 9.62 4.10 -15.54
C ASP A 73 10.39 3.00 -14.81
N GLU A 74 11.71 3.08 -14.89
CA GLU A 74 12.61 2.11 -14.29
C GLU A 74 12.67 2.25 -12.76
N PRO A 75 12.89 1.16 -12.01
CA PRO A 75 13.20 1.23 -10.59
C PRO A 75 14.40 2.15 -10.32
N PHE A 76 14.35 2.91 -9.23
CA PHE A 76 15.45 3.80 -8.82
C PHE A 76 16.79 3.07 -8.70
N THR A 77 16.76 1.81 -8.24
CA THR A 77 17.92 0.92 -8.19
C THR A 77 17.66 -0.29 -9.07
N VAL A 78 18.53 -0.49 -10.06
CA VAL A 78 18.56 -1.72 -10.85
C VAL A 78 19.35 -2.77 -10.08
N PHE A 79 18.91 -4.03 -10.17
CA PHE A 79 19.64 -5.15 -9.57
C PHE A 79 21.05 -5.24 -10.17
N THR A 80 22.06 -5.08 -9.32
CA THR A 80 23.46 -5.32 -9.67
C THR A 80 23.89 -6.65 -9.05
N PRO A 81 24.17 -7.70 -9.85
CA PRO A 81 24.66 -8.96 -9.31
C PRO A 81 26.00 -8.74 -8.61
N TYR A 82 26.15 -9.32 -7.42
CA TYR A 82 27.42 -9.35 -6.73
C TYR A 82 28.43 -10.18 -7.53
N ARG A 83 29.56 -9.58 -7.92
CA ARG A 83 30.74 -10.31 -8.39
C ARG A 83 31.80 -10.27 -7.31
N ALA A 84 32.22 -11.43 -6.84
CA ALA A 84 33.37 -11.53 -5.97
C ALA A 84 34.62 -10.97 -6.69
N PRO A 85 35.49 -10.21 -6.02
CA PRO A 85 36.75 -9.77 -6.60
C PRO A 85 37.63 -11.02 -6.85
N GLY A 86 37.82 -11.38 -8.13
CA GLY A 86 38.70 -12.49 -8.53
C GLY A 86 38.08 -13.60 -9.39
N GLY A 87 36.84 -13.45 -9.87
CA GLY A 87 36.25 -14.40 -10.83
C GLY A 87 36.83 -14.22 -12.24
N GLU A 88 38.04 -14.72 -12.49
CA GLU A 88 38.51 -15.02 -13.84
C GLU A 88 37.55 -16.04 -14.47
N VAL A 89 36.91 -15.63 -15.57
CA VAL A 89 36.16 -16.54 -16.42
C VAL A 89 37.19 -17.16 -17.37
N SER A 90 37.55 -18.43 -17.12
CA SER A 90 38.28 -19.27 -18.08
C SER A 90 37.40 -19.60 -19.27
#